data_AF-A0ABD0RXT0-F1
#
_entry.id   AF-A0ABD0RXT0-F1
#
_cell.length_a   1.000
_cell.length_b   1.000
_cell.length_c   1.000
_cell.angle_alpha   90.00
_cell.angle_beta   90.00
_cell.angle_gamma   90.00
#
_symmetry.space_group_name_H-M   'P 1'
#
loop_
_entity.id
_entity.type
_entity.pdbx_description
1 polymer ?
#
loop_
_entity_poly.entity_id
_entity_poly.type
_entity_poly.pdbx_seq_one_letter_code
_entity_poly.pdbx_strand_id
1 'polypeptide(L)' 'AMVSVTIEDVNDNQPKFDQHEYTVSILENSLQDQLVLQTKITDLDLVLFLKSSL' A
#
# COMPACT_ATOMS: atom_id res chain seq x y z
N ALA A 1 33.83 27.17 5.90
CA ALA A 1 32.73 26.91 6.85
C ALA A 1 31.79 25.88 6.22
N MET A 2 31.26 24.95 7.00
CA MET A 2 30.32 23.92 6.52
C MET A 2 29.07 23.95 7.40
N VAL A 3 27.91 23.83 6.77
CA VAL A 3 26.61 23.79 7.45
C VAL A 3 25.98 22.42 7.17
N SER A 4 25.55 21.74 8.22
CA SER A 4 24.78 20.50 8.10
C SER A 4 23.30 20.80 8.22
N VAL A 5 22.51 20.20 7.33
CA VAL A 5 21.06 20.29 7.30
C VAL A 5 20.49 18.88 7.35
N THR A 6 19.50 18.67 8.21
CA THR A 6 18.72 17.44 8.31
C THR A 6 17.31 17.72 7.84
N ILE A 7 16.77 16.84 6.99
CA ILE A 7 15.38 16.88 6.54
C ILE A 7 14.61 15.80 7.29
N GLU A 8 13.49 16.16 7.90
CA GLU A 8 12.57 15.22 8.53
C GLU A 8 11.58 14.69 7.49
N ASP A 9 11.39 13.38 7.50
CA ASP A 9 10.37 12.70 6.69
C ASP A 9 8.99 12.94 7.29
N VAL A 10 8.01 13.26 6.45
CA VAL A 10 6.61 13.50 6.85
C VAL A 10 5.68 12.75 5.92
N ASN A 11 4.50 12.36 6.41
CA ASN A 11 3.52 11.63 5.62
C ASN A 11 2.81 12.55 4.61
N ASP A 12 3.42 12.75 3.44
CA ASP A 12 2.93 13.61 2.36
C ASP A 12 2.72 12.89 1.00
N ASN A 13 3.10 11.63 0.89
CA ASN A 13 2.89 10.72 -0.23
C ASN A 13 1.77 9.73 0.05
N GLN A 14 0.57 10.07 -0.43
CA GLN A 14 -0.58 9.16 -0.35
C GLN A 14 -0.32 7.78 -0.97
N PRO A 15 -0.96 6.71 -0.47
CA PRO A 15 -0.91 5.39 -1.07
C PRO A 15 -1.35 5.40 -2.54
N LYS A 16 -0.65 4.62 -3.36
CA LYS A 16 -0.89 4.47 -4.80
C LYS A 16 -1.29 3.03 -5.09
N PHE A 17 -2.45 2.89 -5.71
CA PHE A 17 -2.92 1.63 -6.28
C PHE A 17 -2.10 1.31 -7.53
N ASP A 18 -1.87 0.03 -7.80
CA ASP A 18 -1.19 -0.43 -9.00
C ASP A 18 -2.06 -0.33 -10.26
N GLN A 19 -3.37 -0.16 -10.10
CA GLN A 19 -4.31 0.11 -11.19
C GLN A 19 -5.26 1.26 -10.83
N HIS A 20 -5.71 1.99 -11.85
CA HIS A 20 -6.72 3.05 -11.69
C HIS A 20 -8.12 2.46 -11.45
N GLU A 21 -8.40 1.28 -12.00
CA GLU A 21 -9.68 0.58 -11.84
C GLU A 21 -9.44 -0.93 -11.86
N TYR A 22 -10.17 -1.66 -11.01
CA TYR A 22 -10.17 -3.13 -10.98
C TYR A 22 -11.55 -3.65 -11.36
N THR A 23 -11.63 -4.39 -12.46
CA THR A 23 -12.86 -5.07 -12.88
C THR A 23 -12.66 -6.57 -12.77
N VAL A 24 -13.52 -7.25 -12.02
CA VAL A 24 -13.48 -8.71 -11.83
C VAL A 24 -14.88 -9.28 -12.06
N SER A 25 -14.96 -10.42 -12.74
CA SER A 25 -16.21 -11.17 -12.92
C SER A 25 -16.13 -12.47 -12.14
N ILE A 26 -17.21 -12.80 -11.42
CA ILE A 26 -17.35 -14.04 -10.65
C ILE A 26 -18.55 -14.82 -11.14
N LEU A 27 -18.50 -16.15 -11.03
CA LEU A 27 -19.60 -17.01 -11.40
C LEU A 27 -20.65 -17.04 -10.29
N GLU A 28 -21.93 -17.21 -10.68
CA GLU A 28 -23.04 -17.26 -9.71
C GLU A 28 -22.92 -18.42 -8.70
N ASN A 29 -22.22 -19.49 -9.10
CA ASN A 29 -22.01 -20.70 -8.31
C ASN A 29 -20.61 -20.75 -7.67
N SER A 30 -19.92 -19.61 -7.56
CA SER A 30 -18.64 -19.51 -6.85
C SER A 30 -18.75 -19.97 -5.40
N LEU A 31 -17.68 -20.59 -4.89
CA LEU A 31 -17.63 -21.11 -3.52
C LEU A 31 -17.59 -19.95 -2.50
N GLN A 32 -18.10 -20.22 -1.31
CA GLN A 32 -17.96 -19.30 -0.18
C GLN A 32 -16.48 -19.09 0.16
N ASP A 33 -16.15 -17.86 0.54
CA ASP A 33 -14.79 -17.42 0.92
C ASP A 33 -13.73 -17.53 -0.19
N GLN A 34 -14.16 -17.61 -1.45
CA GLN A 34 -13.24 -17.52 -2.59
C GLN A 34 -12.59 -16.13 -2.65
N LEU A 35 -11.26 -16.08 -2.71
CA LEU A 35 -10.51 -14.85 -2.95
C LEU A 35 -10.82 -14.34 -4.38
N VAL A 36 -11.45 -13.16 -4.45
CA VAL A 36 -11.89 -12.55 -5.73
C VAL A 36 -10.82 -11.63 -6.31
N LEU A 37 -10.13 -10.87 -5.47
CA LEU A 37 -9.14 -9.89 -5.89
C LEU A 37 -8.09 -9.71 -4.81
N GLN A 38 -6.82 -9.68 -5.21
CA GLN A 38 -5.70 -9.25 -4.38
C GLN A 38 -4.98 -8.13 -5.14
N THR A 39 -4.85 -6.97 -4.50
CA THR A 39 -4.18 -5.80 -5.09
C THR A 39 -2.90 -5.48 -4.35
N LYS A 40 -2.02 -4.72 -5.01
CA LYS A 40 -0.83 -4.17 -4.39
C LYS A 40 -0.95 -2.65 -4.33
N ILE A 41 -0.80 -2.11 -3.12
CA ILE A 41 -0.82 -0.68 -2.87
C ILE A 41 0.57 -0.28 -2.36
N THR A 42 1.11 0.81 -2.88
CA THR A 42 2.44 1.33 -2.51
C THR A 42 2.31 2.74 -1.98
N ASP A 43 2.76 2.95 -0.76
CA ASP A 43 2.89 4.26 -0.13
C ASP A 43 4.39 4.48 0.14
N LEU A 44 4.92 5.65 -0.23
CA LEU A 44 6.35 5.92 -0.18
C LEU A 44 6.82 6.38 1.21
N ASP A 45 5.91 6.91 2.03
CA ASP A 45 6.20 7.29 3.41
C ASP A 45 6.07 6.10 4.35
N LEU A 46 5.41 5.04 3.87
CA LEU A 46 5.21 3.81 4.61
C LEU A 46 6.53 3.03 4.72
N VAL A 47 7.41 3.50 5.60
CA VAL A 47 8.44 2.68 6.24
C VAL A 47 7.69 1.67 7.10
N LEU A 48 7.45 0.49 6.52
CA LEU A 48 7.06 -0.78 7.13
C LEU A 48 6.74 -0.64 8.63
N PHE A 49 5.47 -0.60 9.00
CA PHE A 49 4.96 -0.69 10.39
C PHE A 49 5.33 -2.02 11.09
N LEU A 50 6.50 -2.60 10.81
CA LEU A 50 7.07 -3.79 11.47
C LEU A 50 8.09 -3.38 12.54
N LYS A 51 7.72 -2.46 13.42
CA LYS A 51 8.32 -2.33 14.76
C LYS A 51 7.30 -2.53 15.89
N SER A 52 6.20 -3.24 15.63
CA SER A 52 5.25 -3.63 16.67
C SER A 52 4.85 -5.09 16.52
N SER A 53 5.80 -6.01 16.68
CA SER A 53 5.62 -7.34 17.29
C SER A 53 6.88 -8.20 17.11
N LEU A 54 7.97 -7.81 17.76
CA LEU A 54 8.95 -8.70 18.41
C LEU A 54 9.47 -7.96 19.64
#